data_AF-A0A9P8S3A7-F1
#
_entry.id   AF-A0A9P8S3A7-F1
#
_cell.length_a   1.000
_cell.length_b   1.000
_cell.length_c   1.000
_cell.angle_alpha   90.00
_cell.angle_beta   90.00
_cell.angle_gamma   90.00
#
_symmetry.space_group_name_H-M   'P 1'
#
loop_
_entity.id
_entity.type
_entity.pdbx_description
1 polymer ?
#
loop_
_entity_poly.entity_id
_entity_poly.type
_entity_poly.pdbx_seq_one_letter_code
_entity_poly.pdbx_strand_id
1 'polypeptide(L)'
;MQKDVNFCPEKGDIEKIHKDGPWVAAIIFRVKDLPAAMKQGLYCSQDNVDLSGCCVYDDLQSMPPAFRDWGLGLQDWGFTHARRFQLIDLAENPQWKATLFVVSRGIKPLCRFRIQTISVNNVLGAAAFTRDEKLAYMYNRAEPERNFNAIYDDMPLGGWWPWPKNSNASDDQNNSILTRCKNLIMY
;
A
#
# COMPACT_ATOMS: atom_id res chain seq x y z
N MET A 1 17.72 -26.84 -21.08
CA MET A 1 17.92 -26.82 -19.61
C MET A 1 17.56 -25.42 -19.12
N GLN A 2 16.35 -25.28 -18.60
CA GLN A 2 15.85 -24.07 -17.96
C GLN A 2 16.66 -23.91 -16.66
N LYS A 3 17.42 -22.82 -16.52
CA LYS A 3 18.01 -22.49 -15.23
C LYS A 3 16.89 -21.88 -14.40
N ASP A 4 16.51 -22.59 -13.35
CA ASP A 4 15.68 -22.04 -12.28
C ASP A 4 16.38 -20.78 -11.76
N VAL A 5 15.87 -19.62 -12.16
CA VAL A 5 16.28 -18.35 -11.60
C VAL A 5 15.56 -18.27 -10.25
N ASN A 6 16.24 -18.75 -9.20
CA ASN A 6 15.85 -18.44 -7.83
C ASN A 6 15.94 -16.92 -7.66
N PHE A 7 14.81 -16.24 -7.81
CA PHE A 7 14.62 -14.85 -7.37
C PHE A 7 14.46 -14.86 -5.85
N CYS A 8 15.53 -15.22 -5.14
CA CYS A 8 15.64 -14.87 -3.73
C CYS A 8 16.20 -13.44 -3.69
N PRO A 9 15.53 -12.49 -3.01
CA PRO A 9 16.06 -11.15 -2.84
C PRO A 9 17.45 -11.22 -2.20
N GLU A 10 18.40 -10.49 -2.75
CA GLU A 10 19.77 -10.51 -2.26
C GLU A 10 19.80 -10.03 -0.80
N LYS A 11 20.76 -10.54 -0.02
CA LYS A 11 20.90 -10.24 1.42
C LYS A 11 20.90 -8.72 1.71
N GLY A 12 21.38 -7.90 0.77
CA GLY A 12 21.37 -6.44 0.87
C GLY A 12 19.99 -5.78 0.78
N ASP A 13 19.03 -6.37 0.08
CA ASP A 13 17.65 -5.86 -0.03
C ASP A 13 16.85 -6.19 1.22
N ILE A 14 17.08 -7.37 1.79
CA ILE A 14 16.55 -7.77 3.11
C ILE A 14 17.07 -6.81 4.19
N GLU A 15 18.37 -6.49 4.19
CA GLU A 15 18.98 -5.53 5.14
C GLU A 15 18.43 -4.10 5.01
N LYS A 16 18.00 -3.67 3.82
CA LYS A 16 17.31 -2.38 3.64
C LYS A 16 15.90 -2.41 4.22
N ILE A 17 15.14 -3.49 4.02
CA ILE A 17 13.81 -3.68 4.64
C ILE A 17 13.92 -3.72 6.17
N HIS A 18 15.02 -4.26 6.70
CA HIS A 18 15.34 -4.22 8.12
C HIS A 18 15.50 -2.80 8.69
N LYS A 19 15.76 -1.78 7.86
CA LYS A 19 15.92 -0.37 8.28
C LYS A 19 14.64 0.47 8.14
N ASP A 20 13.58 -0.05 7.51
CA ASP A 20 12.34 0.70 7.23
C ASP A 20 11.47 1.01 8.46
N GLY A 21 11.90 0.55 9.64
CA GLY A 21 11.23 0.79 10.91
C GLY A 21 10.50 -0.45 11.45
N PRO A 22 9.65 -0.26 12.47
CA PRO A 22 9.06 -1.38 13.21
C PRO A 22 7.92 -2.09 12.47
N TRP A 23 7.49 -1.59 11.32
CA TRP A 23 6.41 -2.15 10.49
C TRP A 23 6.57 -1.74 9.03
N VAL A 24 5.96 -2.50 8.12
CA VAL A 24 5.78 -2.14 6.70
C VAL A 24 4.33 -2.35 6.28
N ALA A 25 3.92 -1.73 5.19
CA ALA A 25 2.54 -1.73 4.71
C ALA A 25 2.41 -2.43 3.34
N ALA A 26 1.29 -3.11 3.13
CA ALA A 26 0.86 -3.60 1.83
C ALA A 26 -0.60 -3.22 1.59
N ILE A 27 -0.95 -2.71 0.41
CA ILE A 27 -2.30 -2.21 0.12
C ILE A 27 -2.90 -2.75 -1.17
N ILE A 28 -4.14 -3.25 -1.10
CA ILE A 28 -4.95 -3.66 -2.25
C ILE A 28 -6.02 -2.64 -2.51
N PHE A 29 -6.10 -2.14 -3.73
CA PHE A 29 -7.21 -1.32 -4.22
C PHE A 29 -8.13 -2.13 -5.13
N ARG A 30 -9.43 -1.98 -4.92
CA ARG A 30 -10.47 -2.35 -5.89
C ARG A 30 -11.20 -1.09 -6.29
N VAL A 31 -11.11 -0.75 -7.57
CA VAL A 31 -11.58 0.55 -8.09
C VAL A 31 -12.53 0.30 -9.26
N LYS A 32 -13.68 0.99 -9.28
CA LYS A 32 -14.65 0.90 -10.38
C LYS A 32 -14.10 1.52 -11.67
N ASP A 33 -13.51 2.70 -11.56
CA ASP A 33 -12.85 3.44 -12.64
C ASP A 33 -11.37 3.67 -12.28
N LEU A 34 -10.55 2.65 -12.56
CA LEU A 34 -9.13 2.67 -12.24
C LEU A 34 -8.35 3.77 -13.00
N PRO A 35 -8.57 3.99 -14.30
CA PRO A 35 -7.94 5.11 -15.01
C PRO A 35 -8.21 6.47 -14.36
N ALA A 36 -9.47 6.77 -14.01
CA ALA A 36 -9.80 8.03 -13.34
C ALA A 36 -9.10 8.15 -11.97
N ALA A 37 -9.12 7.10 -11.16
CA ALA A 37 -8.49 7.11 -9.82
C ALA A 37 -6.95 7.24 -9.87
N MET A 38 -6.30 6.64 -10.87
CA MET A 38 -4.87 6.83 -11.09
C MET A 38 -4.55 8.29 -11.45
N LYS A 39 -5.33 8.87 -12.37
CA LYS A 39 -5.12 10.24 -12.85
C LYS A 39 -5.39 11.30 -11.78
N GLN A 40 -6.39 11.09 -10.93
CA GLN A 40 -6.74 11.99 -9.82
C GLN A 40 -5.83 11.78 -8.59
N GLY A 41 -5.27 10.58 -8.43
CA GLY A 41 -4.59 10.13 -7.22
C GLY A 41 -5.58 9.61 -6.18
N LEU A 42 -5.10 8.69 -5.32
CA LEU A 42 -5.88 8.17 -4.20
C LEU A 42 -5.39 8.78 -2.90
N TYR A 43 -6.28 9.46 -2.17
CA TYR A 43 -5.96 10.09 -0.89
C TYR A 43 -6.86 9.47 0.18
N CYS A 44 -6.24 8.78 1.14
CA CYS A 44 -6.94 8.17 2.27
C CYS A 44 -6.58 8.88 3.57
N SER A 45 -7.55 8.94 4.48
CA SER A 45 -7.41 9.45 5.83
C SER A 45 -8.02 8.47 6.84
N GLN A 46 -8.02 8.85 8.11
CA GLN A 46 -8.69 8.08 9.17
C GLN A 46 -10.19 7.92 8.94
N ASP A 47 -10.81 8.89 8.28
CA ASP A 47 -12.26 8.90 8.05
C ASP A 47 -12.66 7.81 7.05
N ASN A 48 -11.73 7.37 6.20
CA ASN A 48 -11.94 6.26 5.26
C ASN A 48 -11.93 4.88 5.93
N VAL A 49 -11.58 4.78 7.21
CA VAL A 49 -11.44 3.49 7.90
C VAL A 49 -12.82 2.95 8.26
N ASP A 50 -13.20 1.84 7.64
CA ASP A 50 -14.32 1.03 8.08
C ASP A 50 -13.89 0.14 9.25
N LEU A 51 -14.33 0.53 10.45
CA LEU A 51 -14.00 -0.17 11.69
C LEU A 51 -14.52 -1.61 11.72
N SER A 52 -15.59 -1.92 10.99
CA SER A 52 -16.18 -3.27 10.97
C SER A 52 -15.27 -4.31 10.30
N GLY A 53 -14.40 -3.86 9.37
CA GLY A 53 -13.46 -4.71 8.65
C GLY A 53 -12.07 -4.81 9.30
N CYS A 54 -11.82 -4.11 10.40
CA CYS A 54 -10.50 -4.06 11.03
C CYS A 54 -10.25 -5.29 11.94
N CYS A 55 -9.08 -5.91 11.81
CA CYS A 55 -8.68 -7.03 12.67
C CYS A 55 -7.16 -7.16 12.81
N VAL A 56 -6.72 -8.00 13.75
CA VAL A 56 -5.32 -8.38 13.95
C VAL A 56 -5.17 -9.87 13.66
N TYR A 57 -4.04 -10.22 13.06
CA TYR A 57 -3.58 -11.58 12.82
C TYR A 57 -2.30 -11.79 13.62
N ASP A 58 -2.34 -12.69 14.59
CA ASP A 58 -1.18 -13.06 15.41
C ASP A 58 -0.23 -14.04 14.70
N ASP A 59 -0.64 -14.52 13.52
CA ASP A 59 0.16 -15.36 12.62
C ASP A 59 -0.19 -15.00 11.15
N LEU A 60 0.82 -14.74 10.32
CA LEU A 60 0.64 -14.46 8.90
C LEU A 60 0.00 -15.62 8.12
N GLN A 61 0.10 -16.86 8.59
CA GLN A 61 -0.59 -18.00 7.96
C GLN A 61 -2.12 -17.87 8.03
N SER A 62 -2.65 -17.14 9.02
CA SER A 62 -4.09 -16.90 9.16
C SER A 62 -4.63 -15.77 8.25
N MET A 63 -3.74 -15.04 7.55
CA MET A 63 -4.15 -14.01 6.60
C MET A 63 -4.82 -14.61 5.35
N PRO A 64 -5.66 -13.84 4.62
CA PRO A 64 -6.24 -14.30 3.37
C PRO A 64 -5.19 -14.73 2.33
N PRO A 65 -5.41 -15.82 1.56
CA PRO A 65 -4.43 -16.33 0.58
C PRO A 65 -3.93 -15.28 -0.40
N ALA A 66 -4.83 -14.43 -0.92
CA ALA A 66 -4.50 -13.38 -1.88
C ALA A 66 -3.38 -12.43 -1.45
N PHE A 67 -3.13 -12.27 -0.13
CA PHE A 67 -2.00 -11.48 0.38
C PHE A 67 -0.73 -12.29 0.60
N ARG A 68 -0.84 -13.60 0.87
CA ARG A 68 0.32 -14.49 0.99
C ARG A 68 0.95 -14.73 -0.38
N ASP A 69 0.13 -14.78 -1.41
CA ASP A 69 0.55 -15.09 -2.79
C ASP A 69 1.16 -13.88 -3.53
N TRP A 70 1.26 -12.72 -2.87
CA TRP A 70 1.87 -11.50 -3.42
C TRP A 70 3.40 -11.54 -3.53
N GLY A 71 4.03 -12.65 -3.16
CA GLY A 71 5.48 -12.81 -3.31
C GLY A 71 6.30 -11.89 -2.41
N LEU A 72 5.69 -11.27 -1.38
CA LEU A 72 6.37 -10.32 -0.51
C LEU A 72 7.33 -10.96 0.51
N GLY A 73 7.58 -12.28 0.46
CA GLY A 73 8.57 -12.96 1.31
C GLY A 73 8.46 -12.65 2.83
N LEU A 74 7.28 -12.24 3.31
CA LEU A 74 7.17 -11.55 4.60
C LEU A 74 7.66 -12.41 5.77
N GLN A 75 7.39 -13.71 5.72
CA GLN A 75 7.84 -14.66 6.74
C GLN A 75 9.35 -14.88 6.68
N ASP A 76 9.93 -14.95 5.49
CA ASP A 76 11.37 -15.09 5.29
C ASP A 76 12.14 -13.88 5.84
N TRP A 77 11.50 -12.72 5.90
CA TRP A 77 12.04 -11.50 6.50
C TRP A 77 11.69 -11.33 7.99
N GLY A 78 11.08 -12.34 8.60
CA GLY A 78 10.79 -12.42 10.03
C GLY A 78 9.54 -11.65 10.48
N PHE A 79 8.69 -11.19 9.56
CA PHE A 79 7.37 -10.67 9.93
C PHE A 79 6.46 -11.82 10.36
N THR A 80 5.73 -11.62 11.44
CA THR A 80 4.93 -12.69 12.08
C THR A 80 3.50 -12.25 12.40
N HIS A 81 3.26 -10.94 12.50
CA HIS A 81 1.96 -10.40 12.86
C HIS A 81 1.49 -9.40 11.80
N ALA A 82 0.17 -9.27 11.66
CA ALA A 82 -0.44 -8.28 10.79
C ALA A 82 -1.63 -7.60 11.44
N ARG A 83 -1.91 -6.37 11.01
CA ARG A 83 -3.16 -5.66 11.28
C ARG A 83 -3.78 -5.24 9.97
N ARG A 84 -5.04 -5.58 9.78
CA ARG A 84 -5.83 -5.21 8.60
C ARG A 84 -6.68 -3.99 8.91
N PHE A 85 -6.67 -3.05 7.98
CA PHE A 85 -7.62 -1.95 7.89
C PHE A 85 -8.44 -2.12 6.61
N GLN A 86 -9.76 -2.03 6.75
CA GLN A 86 -10.64 -1.90 5.61
C GLN A 86 -10.85 -0.41 5.36
N LEU A 87 -10.65 0.02 4.11
CA LEU A 87 -10.81 1.40 3.69
C LEU A 87 -11.93 1.49 2.67
N ILE A 88 -12.72 2.55 2.76
CA ILE A 88 -13.85 2.82 1.87
C ILE A 88 -13.79 4.27 1.35
N ASP A 89 -14.26 4.44 0.13
CA ASP A 89 -14.58 5.76 -0.40
C ASP A 89 -15.80 6.34 0.32
N LEU A 90 -15.72 7.61 0.69
CA LEU A 90 -16.74 8.32 1.47
C LEU A 90 -17.76 9.05 0.58
N ALA A 91 -17.57 9.02 -0.75
CA ALA A 91 -18.55 9.55 -1.68
C ALA A 91 -19.91 8.82 -1.57
N GLU A 92 -21.00 9.53 -1.89
CA GLU A 92 -22.36 8.96 -1.91
C GLU A 92 -22.47 7.72 -2.82
N ASN A 93 -21.70 7.72 -3.91
CA ASN A 93 -21.47 6.54 -4.74
C ASN A 93 -20.00 6.12 -4.63
N PRO A 94 -19.63 5.23 -3.70
CA PRO A 94 -18.26 4.80 -3.48
C PRO A 94 -17.62 4.24 -4.76
N GLN A 95 -16.48 4.79 -5.18
CA GLN A 95 -15.77 4.36 -6.38
C GLN A 95 -14.68 3.34 -6.11
N TRP A 96 -14.21 3.26 -4.87
CA TRP A 96 -13.15 2.35 -4.49
C TRP A 96 -13.33 1.82 -3.07
N LYS A 97 -12.68 0.68 -2.84
CA LYS A 97 -12.40 0.17 -1.51
C LYS A 97 -10.96 -0.34 -1.49
N ALA A 98 -10.34 -0.29 -0.33
CA ALA A 98 -9.00 -0.82 -0.18
C ALA A 98 -8.86 -1.68 1.07
N THR A 99 -7.90 -2.59 1.03
CA THR A 99 -7.51 -3.36 2.20
C THR A 99 -6.02 -3.10 2.43
N LEU A 100 -5.72 -2.47 3.56
CA LEU A 100 -4.37 -2.16 4.00
C LEU A 100 -3.97 -3.18 5.06
N PHE A 101 -2.86 -3.86 4.85
CA PHE A 101 -2.19 -4.66 5.86
C PHE A 101 -0.95 -3.94 6.34
N VAL A 102 -0.79 -3.88 7.66
CA VAL A 102 0.42 -3.43 8.31
C VAL A 102 1.02 -4.63 9.00
N VAL A 103 2.25 -4.98 8.65
CA VAL A 103 2.93 -6.17 9.16
C VAL A 103 4.11 -5.80 10.03
N SER A 104 4.34 -6.58 11.07
CA SER A 104 5.43 -6.38 12.02
C SER A 104 5.96 -7.71 12.55
N ARG A 105 7.17 -7.69 13.10
CA ARG A 105 7.80 -8.83 13.77
C ARG A 105 7.22 -9.09 15.17
N GLY A 106 6.39 -8.18 15.67
CA GLY A 106 5.67 -8.34 16.92
C GLY A 106 4.42 -7.47 16.99
N ILE A 107 3.56 -7.75 17.96
CA ILE A 107 2.26 -7.06 18.08
C ILE A 107 2.37 -5.60 18.57
N LYS A 108 3.37 -5.28 19.39
CA LYS A 108 3.50 -3.94 20.01
C LYS A 108 3.52 -2.78 18.98
N PRO A 109 4.29 -2.85 17.88
CA PRO A 109 4.19 -1.86 16.80
C PRO A 109 2.78 -1.71 16.21
N LEU A 110 2.06 -2.81 16.01
CA LEU A 110 0.73 -2.80 15.40
C LEU A 110 -0.34 -2.15 16.28
N CYS A 111 -0.23 -2.31 17.60
CA CYS A 111 -1.11 -1.63 18.57
C CYS A 111 -0.91 -0.11 18.56
N ARG A 112 0.34 0.33 18.36
CA ARG A 112 0.71 1.75 18.32
C ARG A 112 0.49 2.39 16.95
N PHE A 113 0.43 1.58 15.89
CA PHE A 113 0.19 2.06 14.54
C PHE A 113 -1.09 2.88 14.45
N ARG A 114 -1.01 3.97 13.69
CA ARG A 114 -2.10 4.87 13.35
C ARG A 114 -2.05 5.11 11.86
N ILE A 115 -3.19 5.08 11.17
CA ILE A 115 -3.18 5.13 9.71
C ILE A 115 -2.58 6.42 9.16
N GLN A 116 -2.67 7.52 9.92
CA GLN A 116 -2.08 8.82 9.60
C GLN A 116 -0.55 8.79 9.56
N THR A 117 0.09 7.77 10.14
CA THR A 117 1.56 7.63 10.12
C THR A 117 2.05 6.90 8.88
N ILE A 118 1.15 6.46 7.99
CA ILE A 118 1.57 5.81 6.75
C ILE A 118 2.14 6.86 5.79
N SER A 119 3.29 6.53 5.22
CA SER A 119 3.85 7.23 4.09
C SER A 119 4.12 6.23 2.97
N VAL A 120 4.24 6.71 1.73
CA VAL A 120 4.61 5.88 0.58
C VAL A 120 5.91 5.11 0.84
N ASN A 121 6.86 5.71 1.57
CA ASN A 121 8.14 5.08 1.91
C ASN A 121 8.00 3.85 2.82
N ASN A 122 6.88 3.68 3.52
CA ASN A 122 6.62 2.49 4.34
C ASN A 122 5.81 1.42 3.59
N VAL A 123 5.36 1.71 2.37
CA VAL A 123 4.64 0.75 1.53
C VAL A 123 5.67 -0.18 0.88
N LEU A 124 5.59 -1.45 1.22
CA LEU A 124 6.38 -2.53 0.64
C LEU A 124 5.73 -3.06 -0.64
N GLY A 125 4.40 -3.10 -0.68
CA GLY A 125 3.66 -3.58 -1.84
C GLY A 125 2.32 -2.90 -2.03
N ALA A 126 1.91 -2.74 -3.28
CA ALA A 126 0.59 -2.26 -3.63
C ALA A 126 0.09 -2.93 -4.90
N ALA A 127 -1.22 -3.11 -5.00
CA ALA A 127 -1.83 -3.53 -6.25
C ALA A 127 -3.21 -2.92 -6.44
N ALA A 128 -3.62 -2.83 -7.69
CA ALA A 128 -4.99 -2.47 -8.03
C ALA A 128 -5.57 -3.43 -9.05
N PHE A 129 -6.85 -3.71 -8.84
CA PHE A 129 -7.65 -4.56 -9.69
C PHE A 129 -8.70 -3.75 -10.42
N THR A 130 -8.96 -4.12 -11.66
CA THR A 130 -10.09 -3.63 -12.45
C THR A 130 -11.42 -4.13 -11.88
N ARG A 131 -12.53 -3.61 -12.38
CA ARG A 131 -13.88 -4.04 -12.00
C ARG A 131 -14.14 -5.53 -12.23
N ASP A 132 -13.48 -6.13 -13.22
CA ASP A 132 -13.53 -7.56 -13.53
C ASP A 132 -12.45 -8.39 -12.80
N GLU A 133 -11.91 -7.85 -11.70
CA GLU A 133 -10.92 -8.48 -10.80
C GLU A 133 -9.61 -8.90 -11.51
N LYS A 134 -9.24 -8.21 -12.60
CA LYS A 134 -7.94 -8.39 -13.25
C LYS A 134 -6.92 -7.47 -12.62
N LEU A 135 -5.73 -8.00 -12.33
CA LEU A 135 -4.60 -7.22 -11.83
C LEU A 135 -4.14 -6.24 -12.93
N ALA A 136 -4.20 -4.94 -12.65
CA ALA A 136 -3.81 -3.88 -13.61
C ALA A 136 -2.66 -3.00 -13.13
N TYR A 137 -2.32 -3.11 -11.85
CA TYR A 137 -1.21 -2.38 -11.24
C TYR A 137 -0.56 -3.26 -10.19
N MET A 138 0.76 -3.29 -10.17
CA MET A 138 1.54 -3.96 -9.14
C MET A 138 2.77 -3.13 -8.80
N TYR A 139 3.02 -3.02 -7.51
CA TYR A 139 4.22 -2.47 -6.92
C TYR A 139 4.72 -3.45 -5.87
N ASN A 140 5.98 -3.85 -6.00
CA ASN A 140 6.76 -4.59 -5.03
C ASN A 140 8.11 -3.89 -4.89
N ARG A 141 8.35 -3.26 -3.75
CA ARG A 141 9.60 -2.55 -3.49
C ARG A 141 10.81 -3.47 -3.46
N ALA A 142 10.64 -4.73 -3.06
CA ALA A 142 11.71 -5.71 -2.99
C ALA A 142 12.04 -6.36 -4.34
N GLU A 143 11.11 -6.29 -5.30
CA GLU A 143 11.27 -6.82 -6.66
C GLU A 143 10.81 -5.75 -7.67
N PRO A 144 11.52 -4.62 -7.81
CA PRO A 144 11.09 -3.50 -8.64
C PRO A 144 10.89 -3.87 -10.12
N GLU A 145 11.56 -4.91 -10.60
CA GLU A 145 11.44 -5.45 -11.95
C GLU A 145 10.06 -6.07 -12.24
N ARG A 146 9.28 -6.37 -11.20
CA ARG A 146 7.90 -6.85 -11.32
C ARG A 146 6.88 -5.72 -11.24
N ASN A 147 7.31 -4.48 -11.06
CA ASN A 147 6.41 -3.35 -11.02
C ASN A 147 5.83 -3.08 -12.40
N PHE A 148 4.53 -2.82 -12.46
CA PHE A 148 3.87 -2.40 -13.68
C PHE A 148 2.62 -1.59 -13.41
N ASN A 149 2.27 -0.77 -14.38
CA ASN A 149 1.00 -0.07 -14.48
C ASN A 149 0.48 -0.27 -15.90
N ALA A 150 -0.49 -1.16 -16.08
CA ALA A 150 -1.00 -1.53 -17.39
C ALA A 150 -1.94 -0.46 -18.02
N ILE A 151 -2.21 0.64 -17.31
CA ILE A 151 -3.13 1.69 -17.77
C ILE A 151 -2.37 2.89 -18.33
N TYR A 152 -1.34 3.36 -17.61
CA TYR A 152 -0.60 4.58 -17.96
C TYR A 152 0.92 4.39 -18.01
N ASP A 153 1.41 3.15 -17.96
CA ASP A 153 2.83 2.82 -17.93
C ASP A 153 3.58 3.65 -16.87
N ASP A 154 4.53 4.48 -17.28
CA ASP A 154 5.40 5.25 -16.38
C ASP A 154 4.82 6.59 -15.93
N MET A 155 3.54 6.88 -16.22
CA MET A 155 2.91 8.14 -15.78
C MET A 155 2.95 8.26 -14.24
N PRO A 156 3.53 9.34 -13.69
CA PRO A 156 3.58 9.57 -12.25
C PRO A 156 2.19 9.68 -11.62
N LEU A 157 1.99 8.99 -10.50
CA LEU A 157 0.71 8.90 -9.80
C LEU A 157 0.72 9.65 -8.45
N GLY A 158 -0.36 10.38 -8.19
CA GLY A 158 -0.54 11.16 -6.97
C GLY A 158 -1.03 10.35 -5.76
N GLY A 159 -0.87 10.89 -4.56
CA GLY A 159 -1.41 10.29 -3.34
C GLY A 159 -0.73 8.97 -2.95
N TRP A 160 -1.53 7.98 -2.55
CA TRP A 160 -1.10 6.70 -1.96
C TRP A 160 -0.62 5.67 -2.97
N TRP A 161 -0.63 5.97 -4.27
CA TRP A 161 0.04 5.15 -5.28
C TRP A 161 1.55 5.23 -5.04
N PRO A 162 2.24 4.14 -4.65
CA PRO A 162 3.66 4.22 -4.29
C PRO A 162 4.61 4.40 -5.48
N TRP A 163 4.14 4.09 -6.68
CA TRP A 163 4.90 4.12 -7.93
C TRP A 163 3.92 4.22 -9.13
N PRO A 164 4.30 4.76 -10.30
CA PRO A 164 5.47 5.61 -10.52
C PRO A 164 5.32 6.95 -9.77
N LYS A 165 6.44 7.50 -9.29
CA LYS A 165 6.48 8.80 -8.59
C LYS A 165 7.34 9.80 -9.36
N ASN A 166 6.99 11.08 -9.23
CA ASN A 166 7.85 12.15 -9.72
C ASN A 166 9.13 12.17 -8.89
N SER A 167 10.27 11.93 -9.51
CA SER A 167 11.59 12.02 -8.87
C SER A 167 11.91 13.40 -8.30
N ASN A 168 11.20 14.45 -8.76
CA ASN A 168 11.37 15.83 -8.33
C ASN A 168 10.31 16.34 -7.34
N ALA A 169 9.31 15.51 -6.99
CA ALA A 169 8.31 15.89 -6.01
C ALA A 169 8.69 15.31 -4.64
N SER A 170 9.19 16.15 -3.74
CA SER A 170 9.14 15.81 -2.32
C SER A 170 7.66 15.73 -1.91
N ASP A 171 7.13 14.52 -1.83
CA ASP A 171 5.72 14.23 -1.47
C ASP A 171 5.33 14.83 -0.09
N ASP A 172 6.29 15.31 0.69
CA ASP A 172 6.08 16.05 1.94
C ASP A 172 5.39 17.41 1.76
N GLN A 173 5.39 18.01 0.56
CA GLN A 173 4.81 19.34 0.36
C GLN A 173 3.30 19.33 0.09
N ASN A 174 2.73 18.21 -0.36
CA ASN A 174 1.28 18.11 -0.64
C ASN A 174 0.42 17.84 0.59
N ASN A 175 0.98 17.28 1.67
CA ASN A 175 0.28 17.24 2.98
C ASN A 175 0.13 18.64 3.60
N SER A 176 0.91 19.64 3.15
CA SER A 176 0.76 21.03 3.59
C SER A 176 -0.42 21.76 2.93
N ILE A 177 -0.85 21.34 1.73
CA ILE A 177 -1.96 21.99 1.00
C ILE A 177 -3.31 21.68 1.65
N LEU A 178 -3.50 20.46 2.17
CA LEU A 178 -4.70 20.12 2.96
C LEU A 178 -4.77 20.86 4.31
N THR A 179 -3.64 21.36 4.82
CA THR A 179 -3.61 22.23 6.01
C THR A 179 -3.98 23.69 5.65
N ARG A 180 -3.81 24.11 4.39
CA ARG A 180 -4.12 25.47 3.93
C ARG A 180 -5.59 25.68 3.52
N CYS A 181 -6.29 24.64 3.09
CA CYS A 181 -7.70 24.75 2.68
C CYS A 181 -8.70 24.75 3.85
N LYS A 182 -8.28 24.46 5.09
CA LYS A 182 -9.15 24.58 6.27
C LYS A 182 -9.33 26.02 6.78
N ASN A 183 -8.53 26.98 6.29
CA ASN A 183 -8.57 28.37 6.77
C ASN A 183 -9.19 29.38 5.78
N LEU A 184 -9.82 28.91 4.70
CA LEU A 184 -10.39 29.78 3.65
C LEU A 184 -11.91 29.64 3.46
N ILE A 185 -12.59 28.94 4.37
CA ILE A 185 -14.06 28.97 4.47
C ILE A 185 -14.43 29.25 5.92
N MET A 186 -14.07 30.44 6.40
CA MET A 186 -14.77 31.17 7.46
C MET A 186 -14.45 32.63 7.21
N TYR A 187 -15.28 33.28 6.41
CA TYR A 187 -15.77 34.66 6.46
C TYR A 187 -16.48 34.97 5.14
#